data_AF-A0A9E7JF19-F1
#
_entry.id   AF-A0A9E7JF19-F1
#
_cell.length_a   1.000
_cell.length_b   1.000
_cell.length_c   1.000
_cell.angle_alpha   90.00
_cell.angle_beta   90.00
_cell.angle_gamma   90.00
#
_symmetry.space_group_name_H-M   'P 1'
#
loop_
_entity.id
_entity.type
_entity.pdbx_description
1 polymer ?
#
loop_
_entity_poly.entity_id
_entity_poly.type
_entity_poly.pdbx_seq_one_letter_code
_entity_poly.pdbx_strand_id
1 'polypeptide(L)'
;MFRDQRSANNWALIHAAALAARSHAPLAVAFCLSHRFLGAHARQLGFMLRGLRLLRGRLAALGLPFFLLRGDAPDALPGFLSRLGASALVADFSPLRPVRAWKDALCERLPAAVALHEVDAHNVVPVWVASGKLEYGAKTIRPKIHRLLTEYLVEFPQLPPPAVPWTGEAPPEIDWDELIGEVVREAGEVPEIGWCEPGEEAAMEALMGRKDGFLTKTLKLYDSDRNDPVKPRALSGLSPYLHFGQISAQRCALEAWKLRKSCRQPHYDSLQGAWGWARKTLMDHTADKREHIYTKEQLEKAETADPVALECLTTRDGLPWKNAWVHEDVLGEEDP
;
A
#
# COMPACT_ATOMS: atom_id res chain seq x y z
N MET A 1 -3.65 12.04 -13.87
CA MET A 1 -2.86 10.90 -13.34
C MET A 1 -1.39 11.21 -13.54
N PHE A 2 -0.55 10.93 -12.55
CA PHE A 2 0.88 11.16 -12.59
C PHE A 2 1.65 10.03 -11.87
N ARG A 3 1.54 9.94 -10.54
CA ARG A 3 2.29 8.97 -9.71
C ARG A 3 1.65 7.59 -9.71
N ASP A 4 0.32 7.52 -9.72
CA ASP A 4 -0.43 6.28 -9.54
C ASP A 4 -0.99 5.77 -10.87
N GLN A 5 -0.12 5.17 -11.70
CA GLN A 5 -0.40 4.76 -13.08
C GLN A 5 -1.12 3.40 -13.17
N ARG A 6 -2.32 3.34 -12.60
CA ARG A 6 -3.16 2.13 -12.59
C ARG A 6 -4.65 2.47 -12.56
N SER A 7 -5.44 1.58 -13.12
CA SER A 7 -6.91 1.62 -13.09
C SER A 7 -7.46 0.98 -11.81
N ALA A 8 -6.87 -0.12 -11.34
CA ALA A 8 -7.32 -0.82 -10.14
C ALA A 8 -6.71 -0.24 -8.86
N ASN A 9 -7.45 -0.32 -7.75
CA ASN A 9 -6.95 0.04 -6.40
C ASN A 9 -6.35 1.47 -6.35
N ASN A 10 -7.03 2.44 -6.97
CA ASN A 10 -6.57 3.82 -7.11
C ASN A 10 -7.58 4.79 -6.50
N TRP A 11 -7.29 5.32 -5.31
CA TRP A 11 -8.18 6.24 -4.59
C TRP A 11 -8.42 7.55 -5.35
N ALA A 12 -7.44 8.05 -6.12
CA ALA A 12 -7.62 9.26 -6.91
C ALA A 12 -8.66 9.04 -8.03
N LEU A 13 -8.59 7.89 -8.71
CA LEU A 13 -9.56 7.53 -9.75
C LEU A 13 -10.94 7.24 -9.16
N ILE A 14 -11.01 6.55 -8.02
CA ILE A 14 -12.26 6.27 -7.30
C ILE A 14 -12.93 7.58 -6.86
N HIS A 15 -12.16 8.52 -6.30
CA HIS A 15 -12.67 9.84 -5.92
C HIS A 15 -13.17 10.63 -7.14
N ALA A 16 -12.44 10.60 -8.25
CA ALA A 16 -12.85 11.25 -9.48
C ALA A 16 -14.16 10.66 -10.03
N ALA A 17 -14.31 9.33 -10.01
CA ALA A 17 -15.56 8.67 -10.41
C ALA A 17 -16.73 9.00 -9.47
N ALA A 18 -16.50 9.02 -8.17
CA ALA A 18 -17.53 9.43 -7.20
C ALA A 18 -17.95 10.89 -7.38
N LEU A 19 -17.00 11.79 -7.69
CA LEU A 19 -17.29 13.19 -7.98
C LEU A 19 -18.08 13.35 -9.28
N ALA A 20 -17.66 12.68 -10.35
CA ALA A 20 -18.35 12.67 -11.64
C ALA A 20 -19.80 12.15 -11.51
N ALA A 21 -20.00 11.06 -10.75
CA ALA A 21 -21.33 10.50 -10.50
C ALA A 21 -22.25 11.47 -9.73
N ARG A 22 -21.74 12.14 -8.68
CA ARG A 22 -22.53 13.13 -7.91
C ARG A 22 -22.92 14.35 -8.72
N SER A 23 -22.07 14.75 -9.66
CA SER A 23 -22.30 15.93 -10.51
C SER A 23 -22.99 15.59 -11.84
N HIS A 24 -23.38 14.33 -12.06
CA HIS A 24 -23.89 13.84 -13.35
C HIS A 24 -23.03 14.27 -14.54
N ALA A 25 -21.71 14.18 -14.38
CA ALA A 25 -20.71 14.57 -15.37
C ALA A 25 -19.95 13.34 -15.91
N PRO A 26 -19.45 13.39 -17.15
CA PRO A 26 -18.57 12.36 -17.66
C PRO A 26 -17.18 12.43 -17.00
N LEU A 27 -16.43 11.32 -17.02
CA LEU A 27 -15.08 11.22 -16.46
C LEU A 27 -14.07 10.92 -17.56
N ALA A 28 -12.91 11.57 -17.51
CA ALA A 28 -11.74 11.29 -18.34
C ALA A 28 -10.46 11.17 -17.51
N VAL A 29 -9.48 10.45 -18.04
CA VAL A 29 -8.14 10.35 -17.47
C VAL A 29 -7.16 11.06 -18.39
N ALA A 30 -6.33 11.95 -17.84
CA ALA A 30 -5.25 12.60 -18.57
C ALA A 30 -3.89 12.30 -17.92
N PHE A 31 -2.86 12.14 -18.75
CA PHE A 31 -1.46 12.00 -18.37
C PHE A 31 -0.60 13.00 -19.16
N CYS A 32 0.22 13.78 -18.47
CA CYS A 32 1.16 14.73 -19.11
C CYS A 32 2.55 14.11 -19.18
N LEU A 33 3.03 13.85 -20.39
CA LEU A 33 4.37 13.35 -20.67
C LEU A 33 5.35 14.53 -20.76
N SER A 34 6.13 14.72 -19.70
CA SER A 34 7.25 15.66 -19.67
C SER A 34 8.50 15.02 -20.26
N HIS A 35 9.19 15.73 -21.16
CA HIS A 35 10.34 15.21 -21.90
C HIS A 35 11.58 14.96 -21.03
N ARG A 36 11.65 15.49 -19.79
CA ARG A 36 12.83 15.37 -18.91
C ARG A 36 12.49 15.38 -17.42
N PHE A 37 11.50 14.60 -16.99
CA PHE A 37 11.20 14.52 -15.55
C PHE A 37 12.39 13.94 -14.76
N LEU A 38 13.07 14.79 -13.98
CA LEU A 38 14.21 14.44 -13.11
C LEU A 38 15.37 13.68 -13.81
N GLY A 39 15.56 13.90 -15.12
CA GLY A 39 16.62 13.22 -15.88
C GLY A 39 16.37 11.72 -16.08
N ALA A 40 15.10 11.28 -16.10
CA ALA A 40 14.74 9.90 -16.45
C ALA A 40 15.34 9.50 -17.81
N HIS A 41 15.92 8.29 -17.87
CA HIS A 41 16.54 7.74 -19.07
C HIS A 41 15.60 6.76 -19.80
N ALA A 42 16.06 6.23 -20.93
CA ALA A 42 15.35 5.25 -21.74
C ALA A 42 14.75 4.10 -20.92
N ARG A 43 15.49 3.53 -19.97
CA ARG A 43 15.01 2.47 -19.08
C ARG A 43 13.72 2.82 -18.34
N GLN A 44 13.68 3.98 -17.68
CA GLN A 44 12.54 4.38 -16.86
C GLN A 44 11.36 4.79 -17.74
N LEU A 45 11.62 5.57 -18.79
CA LEU A 45 10.58 6.06 -19.68
C LEU A 45 9.96 4.93 -20.51
N GLY A 46 10.78 4.00 -21.00
CA GLY A 46 10.30 2.81 -21.71
C GLY A 46 9.40 1.95 -20.84
N PHE A 47 9.83 1.62 -19.61
CA PHE A 47 9.01 0.87 -18.66
C PHE A 47 7.69 1.57 -18.32
N MET A 48 7.73 2.89 -18.12
CA MET A 48 6.55 3.71 -17.86
C MET A 48 5.57 3.71 -19.04
N LEU A 49 6.05 4.04 -20.25
CA LEU A 49 5.21 4.17 -21.45
C LEU A 49 4.59 2.85 -21.88
N ARG A 50 5.34 1.74 -21.78
CA ARG A 50 4.80 0.39 -22.01
C ARG A 50 3.71 0.05 -20.99
N GLY A 51 3.88 0.45 -19.73
CA GLY A 51 2.82 0.36 -18.71
C GLY A 51 1.58 1.20 -19.05
N LEU A 52 1.77 2.44 -19.52
CA LEU A 52 0.68 3.33 -19.93
C LEU A 52 -0.08 2.80 -21.16
N ARG A 53 0.62 2.15 -22.12
CA ARG A 53 -0.01 1.45 -23.25
C ARG A 53 -1.01 0.39 -22.76
N LEU A 54 -0.63 -0.42 -21.77
CA LEU A 54 -1.50 -1.43 -21.17
C LEU A 54 -2.65 -0.79 -20.38
N LEU A 55 -2.35 0.27 -19.61
CA LEU A 55 -3.35 1.01 -18.86
C LEU A 55 -4.43 1.61 -19.75
N ARG A 56 -4.08 2.16 -20.92
CA ARG A 56 -5.07 2.69 -21.88
C ARG A 56 -6.11 1.63 -22.24
N GLY A 57 -5.69 0.39 -22.52
CA GLY A 57 -6.61 -0.71 -22.83
C GLY A 57 -7.56 -1.02 -21.66
N ARG A 58 -7.05 -1.00 -20.42
CA ARG A 58 -7.86 -1.22 -19.22
C ARG A 58 -8.87 -0.10 -18.96
N LEU A 59 -8.46 1.15 -19.14
CA LEU A 59 -9.36 2.31 -19.03
C LEU A 59 -10.44 2.29 -20.11
N ALA A 60 -10.09 1.91 -21.34
CA ALA A 60 -11.06 1.75 -22.43
C ALA A 60 -12.11 0.67 -22.11
N ALA A 61 -11.70 -0.46 -21.52
CA ALA A 61 -12.63 -1.50 -21.06
C ALA A 61 -13.58 -1.04 -19.94
N LEU A 62 -13.20 0.02 -19.20
CA LEU A 62 -14.04 0.68 -18.20
C LEU A 62 -14.89 1.83 -18.79
N GLY A 63 -14.82 2.07 -20.11
CA GLY A 63 -15.49 3.20 -20.76
C GLY A 63 -14.87 4.56 -20.42
N LEU A 64 -13.61 4.59 -19.97
CA LEU A 64 -12.91 5.81 -19.58
C LEU A 64 -11.94 6.26 -20.68
N PRO A 65 -12.13 7.44 -21.29
CA PRO A 65 -11.18 7.99 -22.25
C PRO A 65 -9.86 8.35 -21.57
N PHE A 66 -8.76 8.04 -22.25
CA PHE A 66 -7.40 8.32 -21.80
C PHE A 66 -6.72 9.31 -22.76
N PHE A 67 -6.36 10.49 -22.25
CA PHE A 67 -5.66 11.53 -22.99
C PHE A 67 -4.18 11.56 -22.60
N LEU A 68 -3.30 11.42 -23.59
CA LEU A 68 -1.87 11.65 -23.43
C LEU A 68 -1.54 13.05 -23.95
N LEU A 69 -1.13 13.94 -23.04
CA LEU A 69 -0.71 15.29 -23.36
C LEU A 69 0.82 15.37 -23.37
N ARG A 70 1.41 16.07 -24.33
CA ARG A 70 2.85 16.34 -24.35
C ARG A 70 3.16 17.66 -23.64
N GLY A 71 4.23 17.69 -22.87
CA GLY A 71 4.66 18.86 -22.10
C GLY A 71 4.31 18.80 -20.61
N ASP A 72 4.72 19.83 -19.88
CA ASP A 72 4.50 19.95 -18.44
C ASP A 72 3.05 20.30 -18.13
N ALA A 73 2.48 19.73 -17.06
CA ALA A 73 1.04 19.92 -16.78
C ALA A 73 0.59 21.37 -16.54
N PRO A 74 1.37 22.28 -15.91
CA PRO A 74 0.95 23.68 -15.77
C PRO A 74 0.69 24.35 -17.11
N ASP A 75 1.36 23.90 -18.17
CA ASP A 75 1.19 24.44 -19.52
C ASP A 75 0.09 23.72 -20.29
N ALA A 76 0.07 22.39 -20.24
CA ALA A 76 -0.86 21.59 -21.02
C ALA A 76 -2.28 21.53 -20.44
N LEU A 77 -2.43 21.44 -19.12
CA LEU A 77 -3.74 21.17 -18.50
C LEU A 77 -4.72 22.36 -18.55
N PRO A 78 -4.35 23.62 -18.28
CA PRO A 78 -5.34 24.70 -18.24
C PRO A 78 -6.11 24.88 -19.57
N GLY A 79 -5.39 24.85 -20.69
CA GLY A 79 -6.00 24.91 -22.02
C GLY A 79 -6.84 23.67 -22.33
N PHE A 80 -6.34 22.48 -21.96
CA PHE A 80 -7.05 21.21 -22.11
C PHE A 80 -8.38 21.20 -21.33
N LEU A 81 -8.37 21.61 -20.07
CA LEU A 81 -9.54 21.62 -19.20
C LEU A 81 -10.58 22.66 -19.66
N SER A 82 -10.12 23.83 -20.12
CA SER A 82 -10.99 24.87 -20.68
C SER A 82 -11.70 24.37 -21.93
N ARG A 83 -10.98 23.69 -22.83
CA ARG A 83 -11.54 23.08 -24.04
C ARG A 83 -12.59 22.02 -23.73
N LEU A 84 -12.37 21.20 -22.70
CA LEU A 84 -13.33 20.17 -22.29
C LEU A 84 -14.51 20.72 -21.48
N GLY A 85 -14.47 21.98 -21.03
CA GLY A 85 -15.46 22.51 -20.09
C GLY A 85 -15.46 21.75 -18.76
N ALA A 86 -14.27 21.31 -18.30
CA ALA A 86 -14.16 20.52 -17.08
C ALA A 86 -14.58 21.34 -15.85
N SER A 87 -15.29 20.71 -14.91
CA SER A 87 -15.68 21.34 -13.64
C SER A 87 -14.72 21.02 -12.49
N ALA A 88 -13.95 19.94 -12.61
CA ALA A 88 -12.99 19.53 -11.59
C ALA A 88 -11.78 18.80 -12.19
N LEU A 89 -10.64 18.95 -11.54
CA LEU A 89 -9.41 18.19 -11.77
C LEU A 89 -9.07 17.42 -10.50
N VAL A 90 -8.85 16.11 -10.62
CA VAL A 90 -8.35 15.26 -9.54
C VAL A 90 -6.92 14.83 -9.83
N ALA A 91 -6.00 15.14 -8.92
CA ALA A 91 -4.59 14.78 -9.00
C ALA A 91 -4.21 13.79 -7.89
N ASP A 92 -3.29 12.87 -8.20
CA ASP A 92 -2.67 12.01 -7.19
C ASP A 92 -1.56 12.73 -6.42
N PHE A 93 -1.25 12.29 -5.22
CA PHE A 93 -0.26 12.93 -4.34
C PHE A 93 1.19 12.49 -4.63
N SER A 94 2.12 13.46 -4.63
CA SER A 94 3.55 13.19 -4.61
C SER A 94 4.29 14.27 -3.81
N PRO A 95 5.19 13.88 -2.88
CA PRO A 95 5.93 14.84 -2.06
C PRO A 95 7.12 15.48 -2.79
N LEU A 96 7.45 15.04 -4.00
CA LEU A 96 8.65 15.49 -4.72
C LEU A 96 8.55 16.99 -5.05
N ARG A 97 9.64 17.73 -4.82
CA ARG A 97 9.68 19.19 -5.01
C ARG A 97 9.17 19.67 -6.37
N PRO A 98 9.59 19.11 -7.53
CA PRO A 98 9.05 19.53 -8.83
C PRO A 98 7.54 19.25 -8.94
N VAL A 99 7.09 18.15 -8.33
CA VAL A 99 5.68 17.71 -8.36
C VAL A 99 4.80 18.51 -7.39
N ARG A 100 5.39 19.23 -6.44
CA ARG A 100 4.68 20.21 -5.62
C ARG A 100 4.65 21.56 -6.33
N ALA A 101 5.80 22.02 -6.83
CA ALA A 101 5.93 23.30 -7.51
C ALA A 101 5.00 23.43 -8.74
N TRP A 102 4.92 22.41 -9.60
CA TRP A 102 4.00 22.44 -10.74
C TRP A 102 2.50 22.37 -10.31
N LYS A 103 2.16 21.82 -9.14
CA LYS A 103 0.78 21.81 -8.62
C LYS A 103 0.41 23.18 -8.09
N ASP A 104 1.33 23.83 -7.38
CA ASP A 104 1.17 25.21 -6.93
C ASP A 104 0.97 26.13 -8.15
N ALA A 105 1.80 25.99 -9.20
CA ALA A 105 1.64 26.71 -10.46
C ALA A 105 0.32 26.38 -11.19
N LEU A 106 -0.15 25.13 -11.09
CA LEU A 106 -1.43 24.73 -11.67
C LEU A 106 -2.60 25.39 -10.93
N CYS A 107 -2.58 25.46 -9.60
CA CYS A 107 -3.59 26.19 -8.83
C CYS A 107 -3.75 27.64 -9.27
N GLU A 108 -2.64 28.31 -9.60
CA GLU A 108 -2.65 29.72 -10.05
C GLU A 108 -3.17 29.89 -11.48
N ARG A 109 -3.00 28.87 -12.34
CA ARG A 109 -3.30 28.94 -13.78
C ARG A 109 -4.60 28.27 -14.17
N LEU A 110 -5.19 27.48 -13.28
CA LEU A 110 -6.47 26.83 -13.54
C LEU A 110 -7.58 27.87 -13.72
N PRO A 111 -8.55 27.64 -14.62
CA PRO A 111 -9.73 28.48 -14.71
C PRO A 111 -10.47 28.49 -13.37
N ALA A 112 -10.98 29.64 -12.94
CA ALA A 112 -11.65 29.79 -11.64
C ALA A 112 -12.87 28.86 -11.44
N ALA A 113 -13.45 28.34 -12.52
CA ALA A 113 -14.56 27.39 -12.50
C ALA A 113 -14.13 25.94 -12.21
N VAL A 114 -12.83 25.62 -12.25
CA VAL A 114 -12.31 24.25 -12.10
C VAL A 114 -11.86 24.02 -10.65
N ALA A 115 -12.52 23.10 -9.95
CA ALA A 115 -12.07 22.68 -8.62
C ALA A 115 -10.88 21.71 -8.71
N LEU A 116 -9.78 22.00 -8.01
CA LEU A 116 -8.66 21.07 -7.88
C LEU A 116 -8.79 20.24 -6.60
N HIS A 117 -8.75 18.91 -6.73
CA HIS A 117 -8.70 17.96 -5.63
C HIS A 117 -7.39 17.17 -5.69
N GLU A 118 -6.69 17.07 -4.56
CA GLU A 118 -5.55 16.16 -4.42
C GLU A 118 -5.93 14.96 -3.55
N VAL A 119 -5.55 13.76 -3.99
CA VAL A 119 -5.83 12.50 -3.28
C VAL A 119 -4.55 11.71 -3.11
N ASP A 120 -4.26 11.27 -1.87
CA ASP A 120 -3.18 10.33 -1.62
C ASP A 120 -3.61 8.91 -2.01
N ALA A 121 -3.28 8.53 -3.24
CA ALA A 121 -3.54 7.21 -3.80
C ALA A 121 -2.37 6.24 -3.64
N HIS A 122 -1.26 6.69 -3.04
CA HIS A 122 -0.01 5.93 -2.99
C HIS A 122 0.22 5.31 -1.61
N ASN A 123 -0.07 6.05 -0.55
CA ASN A 123 0.07 5.59 0.82
C ASN A 123 -1.24 4.97 1.33
N VAL A 124 -1.14 4.01 2.26
CA VAL A 124 -2.32 3.43 2.94
C VAL A 124 -3.02 4.50 3.78
N VAL A 125 -2.25 5.17 4.64
CA VAL A 125 -2.72 6.30 5.44
C VAL A 125 -2.22 7.57 4.72
N PRO A 126 -3.10 8.53 4.37
CA PRO A 126 -2.70 9.76 3.72
C PRO A 126 -1.58 10.46 4.48
N VAL A 127 -0.56 10.96 3.77
CA VAL A 127 0.67 11.46 4.41
C VAL A 127 0.42 12.56 5.45
N TRP A 128 -0.55 13.45 5.19
CA TRP A 128 -0.92 14.56 6.07
C TRP A 128 -1.76 14.12 7.27
N VAL A 129 -2.36 12.93 7.21
CA VAL A 129 -3.07 12.30 8.34
C VAL A 129 -2.09 11.49 9.19
N ALA A 130 -1.12 10.82 8.56
CA ALA A 130 -0.17 9.94 9.25
C ALA A 130 0.64 10.68 10.33
N SER A 131 1.03 11.93 10.10
CA SER A 131 1.60 12.82 11.12
C SER A 131 1.52 14.28 10.70
N GLY A 132 1.21 15.17 11.65
CA GLY A 132 1.27 16.63 11.46
C GLY A 132 2.68 17.23 11.46
N LYS A 133 3.73 16.41 11.56
CA LYS A 133 5.13 16.84 11.52
C LYS A 133 6.05 15.75 10.95
N LEU A 134 7.26 16.16 10.55
CA LEU A 134 8.35 15.24 10.24
C LEU A 134 8.69 14.40 11.49
N GLU A 135 8.75 13.09 11.30
CA GLU A 135 9.04 12.12 12.35
C GLU A 135 10.53 11.79 12.41
N TYR A 136 11.08 11.68 13.62
CA TYR A 136 12.50 11.43 13.83
C TYR A 136 12.95 10.05 13.32
N GLY A 137 12.08 9.04 13.39
CA GLY A 137 12.41 7.73 12.84
C GLY A 137 11.25 6.75 12.88
N ALA A 138 11.52 5.52 12.42
CA ALA A 138 10.51 4.48 12.31
C ALA A 138 9.80 4.19 13.66
N LYS A 139 10.53 4.28 14.79
CA LYS A 139 9.97 4.09 16.14
C LYS A 139 8.86 5.10 16.47
N THR A 140 8.93 6.34 15.97
CA THR A 140 7.98 7.40 16.33
C THR A 140 6.78 7.45 15.39
N ILE A 141 6.99 7.18 14.09
CA ILE A 141 5.89 7.16 13.10
C ILE A 141 5.05 5.87 13.13
N ARG A 142 5.68 4.71 13.41
CA ARG A 142 5.00 3.41 13.40
C ARG A 142 3.75 3.34 14.30
N PRO A 143 3.77 3.75 15.58
CA PRO A 143 2.57 3.68 16.42
C PRO A 143 1.45 4.59 15.90
N LYS A 144 1.76 5.73 15.27
CA LYS A 144 0.75 6.62 14.67
C LYS A 144 0.04 5.95 13.50
N ILE A 145 0.82 5.41 12.55
CA ILE A 145 0.28 4.66 11.41
C ILE A 145 -0.51 3.45 11.90
N HIS A 146 0.02 2.66 12.83
CA HIS A 146 -0.62 1.44 13.32
C HIS A 146 -2.01 1.70 13.95
N ARG A 147 -2.18 2.81 14.67
CA ARG A 147 -3.50 3.20 15.22
C ARG A 147 -4.53 3.50 14.13
N LEU A 148 -4.07 3.97 12.97
CA LEU A 148 -4.91 4.35 11.83
C LEU A 148 -5.14 3.17 10.87
N LEU A 149 -4.40 2.06 10.97
CA LEU A 149 -4.55 0.94 10.04
C LEU A 149 -5.96 0.34 10.05
N THR A 150 -6.63 0.28 11.21
CA THR A 150 -8.00 -0.25 11.29
C THR A 150 -9.00 0.56 10.45
N GLU A 151 -8.74 1.86 10.27
CA GLU A 151 -9.60 2.77 9.48
C GLU A 151 -9.18 2.81 8.00
N TYR A 152 -7.88 2.80 7.72
CA TYR A 152 -7.37 3.07 6.37
C TYR A 152 -6.93 1.83 5.57
N LEU A 153 -6.56 0.72 6.23
CA LEU A 153 -6.21 -0.53 5.57
C LEU A 153 -7.48 -1.34 5.24
N VAL A 154 -8.32 -0.77 4.39
CA VAL A 154 -9.60 -1.34 3.95
C VAL A 154 -9.53 -1.83 2.52
N GLU A 155 -10.48 -2.69 2.13
CA GLU A 155 -10.66 -3.09 0.73
C GLU A 155 -11.13 -1.91 -0.14
N PHE A 156 -10.71 -1.92 -1.40
CA PHE A 156 -11.09 -0.90 -2.36
C PHE A 156 -12.50 -1.17 -2.88
N PRO A 157 -13.35 -0.14 -3.01
CA PRO A 157 -14.60 -0.29 -3.76
C PRO A 157 -14.30 -0.59 -5.22
N GLN A 158 -15.19 -1.33 -5.87
CA GLN A 158 -15.13 -1.50 -7.32
C GLN A 158 -15.44 -0.16 -7.99
N LEU A 159 -14.71 0.17 -9.05
CA LEU A 159 -14.99 1.34 -9.86
C LEU A 159 -16.27 1.06 -10.66
N PRO A 160 -17.39 1.77 -10.40
CA PRO A 160 -18.59 1.56 -11.19
C PRO A 160 -18.35 2.05 -12.63
N PRO A 161 -19.07 1.50 -13.62
CA PRO A 161 -19.08 2.09 -14.95
C PRO A 161 -19.54 3.56 -14.87
N PRO A 162 -19.05 4.44 -15.76
CA PRO A 162 -19.45 5.84 -15.78
C PRO A 162 -20.97 5.98 -15.88
N ALA A 163 -21.59 6.70 -14.95
CA ALA A 163 -23.03 6.95 -14.97
C ALA A 163 -23.46 7.78 -16.19
N VAL A 164 -22.55 8.65 -16.67
CA VAL A 164 -22.72 9.45 -17.88
C VAL A 164 -21.64 9.04 -18.87
N PRO A 165 -22.00 8.60 -20.09
CA PRO A 165 -21.03 8.22 -21.09
C PRO A 165 -20.23 9.45 -21.54
N TRP A 166 -19.00 9.23 -21.98
CA TRP A 166 -18.20 10.30 -22.57
C TRP A 166 -18.78 10.72 -23.92
N THR A 167 -19.24 11.97 -24.02
CA THR A 167 -19.76 12.57 -25.27
C THR A 167 -18.88 13.71 -25.78
N GLY A 168 -17.74 13.95 -25.13
CA GLY A 168 -16.79 14.99 -25.51
C GLY A 168 -15.88 14.57 -26.67
N GLU A 169 -14.85 15.37 -26.92
CA GLU A 169 -13.80 15.06 -27.89
C GLU A 169 -13.19 13.68 -27.60
N ALA A 170 -13.06 12.85 -28.64
CA ALA A 170 -12.40 11.55 -28.52
C ALA A 170 -10.89 11.75 -28.32
N PRO A 171 -10.23 10.93 -27.47
CA PRO A 171 -8.77 10.97 -27.39
C PRO A 171 -8.13 10.66 -28.75
N PRO A 172 -7.05 11.36 -29.12
CA PRO A 172 -6.33 11.07 -30.36
C PRO A 172 -5.78 9.64 -30.34
N GLU A 173 -5.67 9.03 -31.51
CA GLU A 173 -4.91 7.79 -31.64
C GLU A 173 -3.45 8.04 -31.28
N ILE A 174 -2.82 7.03 -30.68
CA ILE A 174 -1.44 7.12 -30.20
C ILE A 174 -0.71 5.96 -30.86
N ASP A 175 0.23 6.26 -31.73
CA ASP A 175 1.23 5.29 -32.15
C ASP A 175 2.22 5.12 -30.98
N TRP A 176 1.99 4.07 -30.20
CA TRP A 176 2.81 3.79 -29.02
C TRP A 176 4.22 3.37 -29.39
N ASP A 177 4.40 2.68 -30.50
CA ASP A 177 5.70 2.16 -30.91
C ASP A 177 6.58 3.31 -31.42
N GLU A 178 6.01 4.24 -32.19
CA GLU A 178 6.67 5.49 -32.58
C GLU A 178 6.99 6.37 -31.36
N LEU A 179 6.01 6.61 -30.47
CA LEU A 179 6.19 7.43 -29.26
C LEU A 179 7.30 6.87 -28.36
N ILE A 180 7.29 5.56 -28.10
CA ILE A 180 8.32 4.92 -27.26
C ILE A 180 9.68 5.06 -27.95
N GLY A 181 9.75 4.83 -29.27
CA GLY A 181 10.98 4.97 -30.04
C GLY A 181 11.55 6.40 -30.04
N GLU A 182 10.70 7.43 -30.12
CA GLU A 182 11.07 8.84 -29.98
C GLU A 182 11.66 9.11 -28.59
N VAL A 183 10.90 8.82 -27.53
CA VAL A 183 11.29 9.16 -26.15
C VAL A 183 12.55 8.40 -25.70
N VAL A 184 12.68 7.14 -26.08
CA VAL A 184 13.86 6.32 -25.76
C VAL A 184 15.12 6.85 -26.45
N ARG A 185 15.02 7.29 -27.72
CA ARG A 185 16.15 7.89 -28.43
C ARG A 185 16.61 9.20 -27.81
N GLU A 186 15.68 10.03 -27.33
CA GLU A 186 16.00 11.32 -26.71
C GLU A 186 16.59 11.22 -25.30
N ALA A 187 16.26 10.17 -24.55
CA ALA A 187 16.54 10.06 -23.11
C ALA A 187 17.90 9.39 -22.75
N GLY A 188 18.68 8.94 -23.74
CA GLY A 188 20.03 8.39 -23.56
C GLY A 188 20.10 6.88 -23.27
N GLU A 189 21.32 6.33 -23.34
CA GLU A 189 21.62 4.91 -23.63
C GLU A 189 21.40 3.88 -22.50
N VAL A 190 20.75 4.21 -21.38
CA VAL A 190 20.54 3.19 -20.33
C VAL A 190 19.51 2.16 -20.81
N PRO A 191 19.89 0.88 -21.06
CA PRO A 191 19.00 -0.08 -21.69
C PRO A 191 17.80 -0.41 -20.81
N GLU A 192 16.65 -0.70 -21.41
CA GLU A 192 15.48 -1.21 -20.70
C GLU A 192 15.80 -2.50 -19.92
N ILE A 193 15.00 -2.77 -18.88
CA ILE A 193 15.13 -3.98 -18.09
C ILE A 193 14.44 -5.15 -18.78
N GLY A 194 15.06 -6.34 -18.74
CA GLY A 194 14.48 -7.58 -19.29
C GLY A 194 14.04 -8.60 -18.24
N TRP A 195 14.12 -8.27 -16.94
CA TRP A 195 13.83 -9.21 -15.85
C TRP A 195 12.41 -9.08 -15.31
N CYS A 196 11.67 -8.03 -15.67
CA CYS A 196 10.26 -7.88 -15.34
C CYS A 196 9.51 -7.06 -16.39
N GLU A 197 8.29 -7.47 -16.70
CA GLU A 197 7.39 -6.75 -17.60
C GLU A 197 6.66 -5.62 -16.87
N PRO A 198 6.39 -4.47 -17.49
CA PRO A 198 5.61 -3.39 -16.90
C PRO A 198 4.10 -3.68 -16.91
N GLY A 199 3.35 -2.93 -16.09
CA GLY A 199 1.88 -2.89 -16.09
C GLY A 199 1.24 -3.55 -14.87
N GLU A 200 -0.07 -3.31 -14.71
CA GLU A 200 -0.85 -3.76 -13.55
C GLU A 200 -0.89 -5.29 -13.41
N GLU A 201 -0.99 -6.00 -14.54
CA GLU A 201 -1.09 -7.46 -14.54
C GLU A 201 0.24 -8.13 -14.16
N ALA A 202 1.34 -7.67 -14.76
CA ALA A 202 2.68 -8.15 -14.40
C ALA A 202 3.02 -7.85 -12.93
N ALA A 203 2.61 -6.69 -12.42
CA ALA A 203 2.78 -6.34 -11.02
C ALA A 203 2.00 -7.28 -10.08
N MET A 204 0.77 -7.64 -10.45
CA MET A 204 -0.05 -8.57 -9.67
C MET A 204 0.49 -10.00 -9.74
N GLU A 205 1.02 -10.44 -10.89
CA GLU A 205 1.71 -11.74 -11.01
C GLU A 205 3.00 -11.74 -10.17
N ALA A 206 3.76 -10.66 -10.13
CA ALA A 206 4.92 -10.54 -9.25
C ALA A 206 4.54 -10.64 -7.75
N LEU A 207 3.37 -10.13 -7.36
CA LEU A 207 2.89 -10.21 -5.98
C LEU A 207 2.30 -11.60 -5.63
N MET A 208 1.36 -12.07 -6.43
CA MET A 208 0.44 -13.20 -6.12
C MET A 208 0.55 -14.38 -7.10
N GLY A 209 1.47 -14.33 -8.06
CA GLY A 209 1.61 -15.31 -9.12
C GLY A 209 1.78 -16.73 -8.60
N ARG A 210 1.21 -17.71 -9.31
CA ARG A 210 1.22 -19.11 -8.84
C ARG A 210 2.59 -19.77 -8.97
N LYS A 211 3.40 -19.34 -9.93
CA LYS A 211 4.71 -19.92 -10.21
C LYS A 211 5.81 -19.26 -9.39
N ASP A 212 5.88 -17.94 -9.44
CA ASP A 212 7.00 -17.15 -8.89
C ASP A 212 6.55 -15.92 -8.07
N GLY A 213 5.29 -15.85 -7.63
CA GLY A 213 4.78 -14.72 -6.86
C GLY A 213 5.43 -14.57 -5.49
N PHE A 214 5.67 -13.33 -5.07
CA PHE A 214 6.32 -13.02 -3.79
C PHE A 214 5.57 -13.63 -2.60
N LEU A 215 4.28 -13.31 -2.47
CA LEU A 215 3.47 -13.74 -1.32
C LEU A 215 3.16 -15.25 -1.35
N THR A 216 3.20 -15.88 -2.51
CA THR A 216 2.85 -17.29 -2.70
C THR A 216 4.06 -18.23 -2.60
N LYS A 217 5.28 -17.77 -2.92
CA LYS A 217 6.47 -18.65 -3.02
C LYS A 217 7.66 -18.19 -2.20
N THR A 218 7.98 -16.91 -2.18
CA THR A 218 9.26 -16.42 -1.64
C THR A 218 9.13 -15.67 -0.32
N LEU A 219 7.93 -15.30 0.13
CA LEU A 219 7.69 -14.60 1.41
C LEU A 219 8.32 -15.31 2.62
N LYS A 220 8.30 -16.66 2.63
CA LYS A 220 8.92 -17.47 3.69
C LYS A 220 10.43 -17.26 3.84
N LEU A 221 11.10 -16.81 2.79
CA LEU A 221 12.54 -16.50 2.78
C LEU A 221 12.81 -15.06 3.23
N TYR A 222 11.81 -14.19 3.22
CA TYR A 222 12.01 -12.75 3.39
C TYR A 222 12.65 -12.39 4.72
N ASP A 223 12.19 -12.97 5.83
CA ASP A 223 12.69 -12.62 7.16
C ASP A 223 14.18 -12.95 7.33
N SER A 224 14.60 -14.14 6.89
CA SER A 224 15.98 -14.60 7.02
C SER A 224 16.93 -14.02 5.95
N ASP A 225 16.43 -13.80 4.74
CA ASP A 225 17.29 -13.63 3.56
C ASP A 225 17.22 -12.24 2.92
N ARG A 226 16.32 -11.33 3.35
CA ARG A 226 16.18 -9.98 2.75
C ARG A 226 17.44 -9.10 2.79
N ASN A 227 18.40 -9.42 3.63
CA ASN A 227 19.66 -8.69 3.75
C ASN A 227 20.84 -9.37 3.03
N ASP A 228 20.60 -10.52 2.39
CA ASP A 228 21.63 -11.27 1.65
C ASP A 228 21.54 -10.94 0.15
N PRO A 229 22.47 -10.15 -0.41
CA PRO A 229 22.45 -9.78 -1.82
C PRO A 229 22.69 -10.96 -2.76
N VAL A 230 23.22 -12.09 -2.27
CA VAL A 230 23.40 -13.31 -3.07
C VAL A 230 22.09 -14.09 -3.22
N LYS A 231 21.05 -13.73 -2.46
CA LYS A 231 19.70 -14.32 -2.51
C LYS A 231 18.66 -13.33 -3.05
N PRO A 232 18.77 -12.86 -4.30
CA PRO A 232 17.90 -11.80 -4.83
C PRO A 232 16.41 -12.19 -4.86
N ARG A 233 16.10 -13.49 -4.93
CA ARG A 233 14.72 -14.01 -4.92
C ARG A 233 14.03 -13.90 -3.56
N ALA A 234 14.76 -13.57 -2.49
CA ALA A 234 14.15 -13.33 -1.18
C ALA A 234 13.39 -12.00 -1.14
N LEU A 235 13.76 -11.03 -1.98
CA LEU A 235 13.06 -9.75 -2.09
C LEU A 235 11.82 -9.87 -2.97
N SER A 236 10.87 -8.95 -2.80
CA SER A 236 9.62 -8.97 -3.55
C SER A 236 9.74 -8.59 -5.03
N GLY A 237 10.80 -7.87 -5.41
CA GLY A 237 10.93 -7.30 -6.75
C GLY A 237 9.85 -6.26 -7.10
N LEU A 238 9.05 -5.79 -6.13
CA LEU A 238 7.89 -4.94 -6.39
C LEU A 238 8.22 -3.46 -6.57
N SER A 239 9.46 -3.03 -6.31
CA SER A 239 9.83 -1.62 -6.31
C SER A 239 9.63 -0.89 -7.66
N PRO A 240 9.84 -1.48 -8.85
CA PRO A 240 9.54 -0.79 -10.11
C PRO A 240 8.04 -0.51 -10.26
N TYR A 241 7.21 -1.50 -9.90
CA TYR A 241 5.75 -1.38 -9.97
C TYR A 241 5.21 -0.37 -8.97
N LEU A 242 5.72 -0.40 -7.73
CA LEU A 242 5.35 0.56 -6.70
C LEU A 242 5.80 1.98 -7.09
N HIS A 243 6.99 2.14 -7.67
CA HIS A 243 7.50 3.45 -8.09
C HIS A 243 6.59 4.14 -9.11
N PHE A 244 6.19 3.44 -10.18
CA PHE A 244 5.26 3.96 -11.20
C PHE A 244 3.78 3.83 -10.79
N GLY A 245 3.51 3.30 -9.59
CA GLY A 245 2.15 3.08 -9.11
C GLY A 245 1.34 2.13 -10.00
N GLN A 246 1.98 1.18 -10.66
CA GLN A 246 1.35 0.10 -11.42
C GLN A 246 0.71 -0.96 -10.49
N ILE A 247 1.07 -0.96 -9.20
CA ILE A 247 0.37 -1.68 -8.13
C ILE A 247 0.23 -0.80 -6.89
N SER A 248 -0.88 -0.95 -6.18
CA SER A 248 -1.11 -0.24 -4.91
C SER A 248 -0.34 -0.88 -3.77
N ALA A 249 0.39 -0.09 -2.99
CA ALA A 249 1.01 -0.54 -1.75
C ALA A 249 -0.04 -1.07 -0.75
N GLN A 250 -1.23 -0.46 -0.71
CA GLN A 250 -2.35 -0.92 0.10
C GLN A 250 -2.87 -2.29 -0.35
N ARG A 251 -2.97 -2.54 -1.67
CA ARG A 251 -3.29 -3.88 -2.18
C ARG A 251 -2.24 -4.90 -1.73
N CYS A 252 -0.95 -4.60 -1.86
CA CYS A 252 0.12 -5.48 -1.38
C CYS A 252 -0.02 -5.78 0.13
N ALA A 253 -0.30 -4.75 0.93
CA ALA A 253 -0.49 -4.89 2.37
C ALA A 253 -1.72 -5.73 2.73
N LEU A 254 -2.85 -5.55 2.03
CA LEU A 254 -4.06 -6.35 2.22
C LEU A 254 -3.83 -7.84 1.90
N GLU A 255 -3.18 -8.15 0.77
CA GLU A 255 -2.88 -9.54 0.42
C GLU A 255 -1.91 -10.18 1.42
N ALA A 256 -0.88 -9.44 1.86
CA ALA A 256 0.02 -9.91 2.91
C ALA A 256 -0.72 -10.12 4.24
N TRP A 257 -1.67 -9.24 4.58
CA TRP A 257 -2.48 -9.36 5.79
C TRP A 257 -3.38 -10.60 5.78
N LYS A 258 -3.94 -10.96 4.61
CA LYS A 258 -4.73 -12.20 4.46
C LYS A 258 -3.88 -13.44 4.78
N LEU A 259 -2.60 -13.42 4.43
CA LEU A 259 -1.67 -14.51 4.76
C LEU A 259 -1.25 -14.55 6.24
N ARG A 260 -1.46 -13.47 7.02
CA ARG A 260 -1.18 -13.47 8.46
C ARG A 260 -1.97 -14.54 9.22
N LYS A 261 -3.15 -14.95 8.73
CA LYS A 261 -3.90 -16.09 9.29
C LYS A 261 -3.22 -17.46 9.03
N SER A 262 -2.34 -17.55 8.04
CA SER A 262 -1.58 -18.75 7.66
C SER A 262 -0.30 -18.91 8.48
N CYS A 263 0.28 -17.83 9.00
CA CYS A 263 1.43 -17.87 9.90
C CYS A 263 1.01 -18.14 11.36
N ARG A 264 0.21 -19.18 11.60
CA ARG A 264 0.06 -19.72 12.97
C ARG A 264 1.35 -20.45 13.29
N GLN A 265 2.02 -20.03 14.36
CA GLN A 265 2.95 -20.91 15.05
C GLN A 265 2.14 -22.16 15.44
N PRO A 266 2.38 -23.36 14.87
CA PRO A 266 1.58 -24.54 15.19
C PRO A 266 1.58 -24.90 16.68
N HIS A 267 2.59 -24.43 17.41
CA HIS A 267 2.75 -24.57 18.86
C HIS A 267 2.40 -23.28 19.63
N TYR A 268 1.41 -22.50 19.16
CA TYR A 268 1.10 -21.17 19.70
C TYR A 268 0.69 -21.18 21.19
N ASP A 269 0.25 -22.33 21.68
CA ASP A 269 -0.21 -22.63 23.04
C ASP A 269 0.86 -23.36 23.88
N SER A 270 2.11 -23.41 23.44
CA SER A 270 3.21 -23.98 24.22
C SER A 270 4.49 -23.14 24.14
N LEU A 271 5.41 -23.41 25.07
CA LEU A 271 6.75 -22.80 25.07
C LEU A 271 7.54 -23.08 23.78
N GLN A 272 7.23 -24.17 23.06
CA GLN A 272 7.85 -24.48 21.77
C GLN A 272 7.53 -23.42 20.71
N GLY A 273 6.40 -22.72 20.88
CA GLY A 273 6.01 -21.62 20.02
C GLY A 273 6.82 -20.33 20.21
N ALA A 274 7.54 -20.22 21.33
CA ALA A 274 8.30 -19.04 21.68
C ALA A 274 9.64 -18.93 20.90
N TRP A 275 10.10 -17.69 20.72
CA TRP A 275 11.39 -17.40 20.09
C TRP A 275 12.55 -18.09 20.83
N GLY A 276 13.61 -18.48 20.11
CA GLY A 276 14.73 -19.24 20.67
C GLY A 276 15.41 -18.56 21.86
N TRP A 277 15.53 -17.24 21.84
CA TRP A 277 16.09 -16.48 22.98
C TRP A 277 15.18 -16.52 24.22
N ALA A 278 13.85 -16.50 24.03
CA ALA A 278 12.87 -16.53 25.11
C ALA A 278 12.81 -17.93 25.75
N ARG A 279 12.90 -18.98 24.93
CA ARG A 279 13.04 -20.36 25.44
C ARG A 279 14.32 -20.52 26.24
N LYS A 280 15.45 -20.06 25.70
CA LYS A 280 16.75 -20.15 26.37
C LYS A 280 16.74 -19.44 27.73
N THR A 281 16.29 -18.19 27.79
CA THR A 281 16.25 -17.45 29.07
C THR A 281 15.32 -18.11 30.08
N LEU A 282 14.14 -18.60 29.68
CA LEU A 282 13.24 -19.32 30.60
C LEU A 282 13.87 -20.62 31.11
N MET A 283 14.60 -21.35 30.25
CA MET A 283 15.34 -22.56 30.64
C MET A 283 16.48 -22.23 31.61
N ASP A 284 17.24 -21.16 31.35
CA ASP A 284 18.34 -20.70 32.20
C ASP A 284 17.85 -20.35 33.62
N HIS A 285 16.62 -19.80 33.74
CA HIS A 285 15.98 -19.42 35.00
C HIS A 285 15.06 -20.50 35.60
N THR A 286 15.05 -21.73 35.07
CA THR A 286 14.15 -22.79 35.55
C THR A 286 14.48 -23.25 36.97
N ALA A 287 15.75 -23.16 37.40
CA ALA A 287 16.18 -23.53 38.74
C ALA A 287 15.98 -22.42 39.79
N ASP A 288 15.56 -21.21 39.38
CA ASP A 288 15.37 -20.09 40.30
C ASP A 288 14.24 -20.40 41.28
N LYS A 289 14.49 -20.23 42.58
CA LYS A 289 13.44 -20.39 43.58
C LYS A 289 12.41 -19.27 43.42
N ARG A 290 11.17 -19.62 43.07
CA ARG A 290 10.07 -18.65 43.00
C ARG A 290 9.74 -18.18 44.41
N GLU A 291 9.50 -16.88 44.55
CA GLU A 291 9.11 -16.26 45.82
C GLU A 291 7.76 -16.82 46.32
N HIS A 292 6.85 -17.07 45.38
CA HIS A 292 5.56 -17.71 45.62
C HIS A 292 5.30 -18.79 44.57
N ILE A 293 4.75 -19.92 45.00
CA ILE A 293 4.26 -20.99 44.13
C ILE A 293 2.80 -21.21 44.52
N TYR A 294 1.90 -21.10 43.55
CA TYR A 294 0.47 -21.30 43.73
C TYR A 294 0.02 -22.49 42.91
N THR A 295 -0.91 -23.28 43.46
CA THR A 295 -1.61 -24.29 42.67
C THR A 295 -2.64 -23.62 41.75
N LYS A 296 -3.11 -24.37 40.77
CA LYS A 296 -4.20 -23.93 39.88
C LYS A 296 -5.42 -23.48 40.68
N GLU A 297 -5.82 -24.27 41.67
CA GLU A 297 -6.99 -24.01 42.51
C GLU A 297 -6.82 -22.76 43.36
N GLN A 298 -5.60 -22.49 43.85
CA GLN A 298 -5.30 -21.26 44.58
C GLN A 298 -5.44 -20.04 43.67
N LEU A 299 -4.91 -20.09 42.44
CA LEU A 299 -5.08 -19.01 41.46
C LEU A 299 -6.54 -18.81 41.04
N GLU A 300 -7.29 -19.90 40.82
CA GLU A 300 -8.72 -19.86 40.47
C GLU A 300 -9.59 -19.28 41.59
N LYS A 301 -9.21 -19.51 42.85
CA LYS A 301 -9.88 -18.93 44.03
C LYS A 301 -9.34 -17.55 44.42
N ALA A 302 -8.41 -17.01 43.64
CA ALA A 302 -7.71 -15.75 43.89
C ALA A 302 -6.95 -15.74 45.24
N GLU A 303 -6.43 -16.88 45.69
CA GLU A 303 -5.67 -17.01 46.94
C GLU A 303 -4.18 -16.70 46.69
N THR A 304 -3.85 -15.41 46.49
CA THR A 304 -2.46 -14.95 46.25
C THR A 304 -1.96 -13.97 47.31
N ALA A 305 -0.66 -13.95 47.58
CA ALA A 305 0.00 -13.01 48.50
C ALA A 305 0.11 -11.57 47.96
N ASP A 306 -0.08 -11.36 46.65
CA ASP A 306 -0.08 -10.04 46.01
C ASP A 306 -1.51 -9.45 45.97
N PRO A 307 -1.77 -8.32 46.65
CA PRO A 307 -3.08 -7.68 46.67
C PRO A 307 -3.50 -7.11 45.31
N VAL A 308 -2.58 -6.79 44.39
CA VAL A 308 -2.90 -6.33 43.04
C VAL A 308 -3.29 -7.51 42.13
N ALA A 309 -2.67 -8.67 42.32
CA ALA A 309 -3.06 -9.90 41.63
C ALA A 309 -4.47 -10.36 42.07
N LEU A 310 -4.79 -10.19 43.36
CA LEU A 310 -6.13 -10.45 43.92
C LEU A 310 -7.22 -9.60 43.24
N GLU A 311 -6.96 -8.30 43.01
CA GLU A 311 -7.89 -7.43 42.27
C GLU A 311 -8.10 -7.85 40.81
N CYS A 312 -7.07 -8.44 40.18
CA CYS A 312 -7.17 -8.92 38.80
C CYS A 312 -7.92 -10.26 38.69
N LEU A 313 -7.82 -11.10 39.74
CA LEU A 313 -8.40 -12.44 39.81
C LEU A 313 -9.82 -12.46 40.42
N THR A 314 -10.33 -11.31 40.86
CA THR A 314 -11.68 -11.15 41.42
C THR A 314 -12.53 -10.21 40.56
N THR A 315 -13.84 -10.40 40.61
CA THR A 315 -14.83 -9.50 40.01
C THR A 315 -14.95 -8.22 40.83
N ARG A 316 -15.61 -7.17 40.28
CA ARG A 316 -15.84 -5.90 40.99
C ARG A 316 -16.54 -6.04 42.35
N ASP A 317 -17.23 -7.16 42.58
CA ASP A 317 -17.94 -7.47 43.83
C ASP A 317 -17.08 -8.31 44.81
N GLY A 318 -15.78 -8.50 44.52
CA GLY A 318 -14.84 -9.24 45.37
C GLY A 318 -14.95 -10.76 45.31
N LEU A 319 -15.76 -11.32 44.39
CA LEU A 319 -15.89 -12.76 44.18
C LEU A 319 -14.92 -13.23 43.09
N PRO A 320 -14.28 -14.42 43.22
CA PRO A 320 -13.47 -15.01 42.15
C PRO A 320 -14.29 -15.19 40.86
N TRP A 321 -13.65 -15.05 39.70
CA TRP A 321 -14.31 -15.29 38.42
C TRP A 321 -14.81 -16.74 38.32
N LYS A 322 -16.13 -16.94 38.23
CA LYS A 322 -16.68 -18.28 37.94
C LYS A 322 -16.25 -18.70 36.53
N ASN A 323 -15.54 -19.82 36.43
CA ASN A 323 -14.93 -20.36 35.21
C ASN A 323 -13.69 -19.57 34.71
N ALA A 324 -12.81 -19.11 35.59
CA ALA A 324 -11.48 -18.67 35.17
C ALA A 324 -10.75 -19.87 34.51
N TRP A 325 -10.56 -19.83 33.20
CA TRP A 325 -9.85 -20.88 32.46
C TRP A 325 -8.34 -20.70 32.65
N VAL A 326 -7.71 -21.58 33.42
CA VAL A 326 -6.26 -21.76 33.44
C VAL A 326 -5.91 -22.92 32.50
N HIS A 327 -5.20 -22.62 31.41
CA HIS A 327 -4.77 -23.63 30.42
C HIS A 327 -3.80 -24.61 31.08
N GLU A 328 -4.05 -25.92 30.93
CA GLU A 328 -3.30 -26.97 31.65
C GLU A 328 -1.80 -26.95 31.32
N ASP A 329 -1.42 -26.57 30.10
CA ASP A 329 -0.02 -26.54 29.63
C ASP A 329 0.80 -25.33 30.11
N VAL A 330 0.21 -24.39 30.86
CA VAL A 330 0.93 -23.22 31.42
C VAL A 330 1.50 -23.51 32.81
N LEU A 331 1.06 -24.61 33.43
CA LEU A 331 1.57 -25.07 34.70
C LEU A 331 2.65 -26.12 34.41
N GLY A 332 3.87 -25.90 34.90
CA GLY A 332 4.90 -26.93 34.87
C GLY A 332 4.40 -28.18 35.61
N GLU A 333 4.74 -29.36 35.09
CA GLU A 333 4.43 -30.63 35.76
C GLU A 333 4.92 -30.58 37.22
N GLU A 334 4.07 -31.02 38.15
CA GLU A 334 4.48 -31.26 39.53
C GLU A 334 5.54 -32.38 39.52
N ASP A 335 6.77 -32.03 39.86
CA ASP A 335 7.79 -33.04 40.20
C ASP A 335 7.33 -33.77 41.48
N PRO A 336 7.49 -35.11 41.58
CA PRO A 336 7.01 -35.92 42.71
C PRO A 336 7.69 -35.63 44.05
#